data_AF-A0A7C2Z5U6-F1
#
_entry.id   AF-A0A7C2Z5U6-F1
#
_cell.length_a   1.000
_cell.length_b   1.000
_cell.length_c   1.000
_cell.angle_alpha   90.00
_cell.angle_beta   90.00
_cell.angle_gamma   90.00
#
_symmetry.space_group_name_H-M   'P 1'
#
loop_
_entity.id
_entity.type
_entity.pdbx_description
1 polymer ?
#
loop_
_entity_poly.entity_id
_entity_poly.type
_entity_poly.pdbx_seq_one_letter_code
_entity_poly.pdbx_strand_id
1 'polypeptide(L)'
;MLMTPLKAAVHGAFDGYFTAWEFEIDPPYIDALPQDGATYTFTATIRPEKDHKGQSMARVIEFGLGSSAEPGYCMNATREQGLWTDTTVQDNDLKFFPNQSGLEVYAQGIHPTNYSIAWTVKPVLSASVQVRCLDYGAYGSIWVRADGLGLARLKGTLVERGAMIPRDENNNGIYDGWVYEPRPEGDQDINPLYGIGVGDGVVKYEEYRGFMINGSHYRTDPGQKMLWLVPEEGTTQFASKYHIGFAFNLMPAVYEIGENWKIEPDSLHPDWPNDRRINWMTRGFYGHTDQNAIRIIDGGYDPFSHGVTFPLIRNLTPNTTEVCMIFTEAIRQDFGQSSDRLTCEGIDVRAIMWIIAHEVGHSVGIVHYPWREGGINSVMAEAPDSPHPVFTNEVLIPSEYSDEDKAQMRLH
;
A
#
# COMPACT_ATOMS: atom_id res chain seq x y z
N MET A 1 39.21 -51.32 2.46
CA MET A 1 38.35 -51.41 1.26
C MET A 1 37.89 -50.01 0.92
N LEU A 2 38.61 -49.36 0.00
CA LEU A 2 38.23 -48.09 -0.62
C LEU A 2 37.94 -48.46 -2.08
N MET A 3 36.69 -48.31 -2.52
CA MET A 3 36.33 -48.44 -3.92
C MET A 3 36.53 -47.09 -4.60
N THR A 4 37.51 -47.06 -5.49
CA THR A 4 37.74 -46.01 -6.49
C THR A 4 36.70 -46.17 -7.61
N PRO A 5 36.07 -45.10 -8.13
CA PRO A 5 35.23 -45.21 -9.32
C PRO A 5 36.08 -45.33 -10.58
N LEU A 6 35.56 -46.14 -11.50
CA LEU A 6 36.06 -46.44 -12.84
C LEU A 6 36.41 -45.18 -13.65
N LYS A 7 37.62 -45.17 -14.23
CA LYS A 7 37.94 -44.39 -15.43
C LYS A 7 37.17 -44.96 -16.62
N ALA A 8 36.23 -44.18 -17.16
CA ALA A 8 35.80 -44.36 -18.54
C ALA A 8 36.78 -43.63 -19.46
N ALA A 9 37.55 -44.40 -20.23
CA ALA A 9 38.37 -43.88 -21.30
C ALA A 9 37.48 -43.52 -22.50
N VAL A 10 37.54 -42.27 -22.96
CA VAL A 10 37.15 -41.91 -24.32
C VAL A 10 38.42 -41.50 -25.05
N HIS A 11 38.90 -42.41 -25.90
CA HIS A 11 39.90 -42.14 -26.91
C HIS A 11 39.22 -41.41 -28.07
N GLY A 12 39.49 -40.12 -28.18
CA GLY A 12 39.25 -39.25 -29.32
C GLY A 12 40.04 -37.99 -29.05
N ALA A 13 40.95 -37.62 -29.94
CA ALA A 13 41.73 -36.40 -29.81
C ALA A 13 40.76 -35.20 -29.83
N PHE A 14 40.43 -34.68 -28.64
CA PHE A 14 39.81 -33.37 -28.49
C PHE A 14 40.95 -32.39 -28.25
N ASP A 15 41.27 -31.62 -29.29
CA ASP A 15 42.12 -30.45 -29.17
C ASP A 15 41.44 -29.52 -28.15
N GLY A 16 41.97 -29.46 -26.93
CA GLY A 16 41.33 -28.90 -25.72
C GLY A 16 41.09 -27.39 -25.72
N TYR A 17 40.42 -26.85 -26.74
CA TYR A 17 40.07 -25.45 -26.89
C TYR A 17 38.60 -25.20 -26.54
N PHE A 18 38.22 -25.44 -25.28
CA PHE A 18 36.99 -24.85 -24.76
C PHE A 18 37.34 -23.47 -24.20
N THR A 19 36.79 -22.41 -24.79
CA THR A 19 36.70 -21.13 -24.10
C THR A 19 35.62 -21.30 -23.04
N ALA A 20 35.96 -21.29 -21.74
CA ALA A 20 34.96 -21.07 -20.72
C ALA A 20 34.61 -19.58 -20.78
N TRP A 21 33.40 -19.25 -21.22
CA TRP A 21 32.90 -17.88 -21.19
C TRP A 21 31.92 -17.68 -20.03
N GLU A 22 31.97 -16.50 -19.45
CA GLU A 22 31.07 -16.03 -18.42
C GLU A 22 30.23 -14.91 -19.04
N PHE A 23 28.93 -15.18 -19.18
CA PHE A 23 27.96 -14.14 -19.49
C PHE A 23 27.04 -14.00 -18.29
N GLU A 24 27.13 -12.87 -17.60
CA GLU A 24 26.52 -12.70 -16.28
C GLU A 24 25.78 -11.37 -16.14
N ILE A 25 24.74 -11.36 -15.31
CA ILE A 25 24.01 -10.16 -14.88
C ILE A 25 24.22 -9.91 -13.37
N ASP A 26 24.40 -8.64 -13.02
CA ASP A 26 24.61 -8.14 -11.65
C ASP A 26 23.75 -6.89 -11.39
N PRO A 27 23.08 -6.76 -10.23
CA PRO A 27 22.94 -7.75 -9.16
C PRO A 27 22.02 -8.92 -9.56
N PRO A 28 22.07 -10.06 -8.83
CA PRO A 28 21.17 -11.20 -9.06
C PRO A 28 19.73 -10.91 -8.62
N TYR A 29 19.53 -9.92 -7.75
CA TYR A 29 18.24 -9.40 -7.33
C TYR A 29 18.40 -8.03 -6.66
N ILE A 30 17.30 -7.32 -6.48
CA ILE A 30 17.23 -6.15 -5.61
C ILE A 30 16.79 -6.59 -4.21
N ASP A 31 17.66 -6.40 -3.23
CA ASP A 31 17.43 -6.77 -1.83
C ASP A 31 16.87 -5.59 -1.02
N ALA A 32 15.74 -5.06 -1.50
CA ALA A 32 15.07 -3.93 -0.88
C ALA A 32 13.58 -3.97 -1.22
N LEU A 33 12.78 -3.33 -0.36
CA LEU A 33 11.39 -3.05 -0.67
C LEU A 33 11.29 -2.20 -1.95
N PRO A 34 10.37 -2.53 -2.87
CA PRO A 34 10.05 -1.65 -4.00
C PRO A 34 9.55 -0.31 -3.49
N GLN A 35 9.88 0.77 -4.20
CA GLN A 35 9.45 2.14 -3.87
C GLN A 35 9.07 2.84 -5.17
N ASP A 36 7.95 3.58 -5.19
CA ASP A 36 7.66 4.45 -6.35
C ASP A 36 8.83 5.42 -6.55
N GLY A 37 9.31 5.47 -7.78
CA GLY A 37 10.41 6.30 -8.18
C GLY A 37 11.80 5.78 -7.87
N ALA A 38 11.96 4.58 -7.29
CA ALA A 38 13.29 3.97 -7.17
C ALA A 38 13.87 3.65 -8.55
N THR A 39 15.20 3.78 -8.68
CA THR A 39 15.94 3.41 -9.89
C THR A 39 16.93 2.31 -9.55
N TYR A 40 16.84 1.21 -10.27
CA TYR A 40 17.77 0.07 -10.16
C TYR A 40 18.65 0.01 -11.40
N THR A 41 19.90 -0.40 -11.24
CA THR A 41 20.83 -0.56 -12.36
C THR A 41 21.31 -2.01 -12.42
N PHE A 42 21.19 -2.61 -13.60
CA PHE A 42 21.68 -3.95 -13.88
C PHE A 42 22.79 -3.88 -14.92
N THR A 43 23.84 -4.65 -14.71
CA THR A 43 24.99 -4.71 -15.62
C THR A 43 25.19 -6.13 -16.11
N ALA A 44 25.18 -6.29 -17.42
CA ALA A 44 25.55 -7.52 -18.08
C ALA A 44 27.02 -7.47 -18.50
N THR A 45 27.79 -8.52 -18.23
CA THR A 45 29.22 -8.61 -18.57
C THR A 45 29.53 -9.92 -19.29
N ILE A 46 30.32 -9.85 -20.36
CA ILE A 46 30.86 -10.98 -21.12
C ILE A 46 32.36 -11.08 -20.84
N ARG A 47 32.81 -12.27 -20.42
CA ARG A 47 34.23 -12.62 -20.27
C ARG A 47 34.52 -13.99 -20.88
N PRO A 48 35.76 -14.26 -21.30
CA PRO A 48 36.86 -13.32 -21.49
C PRO A 48 36.59 -12.31 -22.63
N GLU A 49 37.41 -11.27 -22.78
CA GLU A 49 37.25 -10.26 -23.85
C GLU A 49 37.42 -10.83 -25.26
N LYS A 50 38.21 -11.92 -25.37
CA LYS A 50 38.51 -12.61 -26.61
C LYS A 50 38.35 -14.11 -26.46
N ASP A 51 37.88 -14.77 -27.50
CA ASP A 51 37.80 -16.23 -27.55
C ASP A 51 39.19 -16.89 -27.66
N HIS A 52 39.22 -18.23 -27.67
CA HIS A 52 40.46 -19.00 -27.87
C HIS A 52 41.17 -18.74 -29.22
N LYS A 53 40.52 -18.07 -30.18
CA LYS A 53 41.09 -17.67 -31.48
C LYS A 53 41.53 -16.21 -31.49
N GLY A 54 41.42 -15.50 -30.37
CA GLY A 54 41.74 -14.08 -30.26
C GLY A 54 40.68 -13.14 -30.86
N GLN A 55 39.51 -13.67 -31.24
CA GLN A 55 38.39 -12.89 -31.77
C GLN A 55 37.61 -12.23 -30.62
N SER A 56 37.06 -11.05 -30.85
CA SER A 56 36.29 -10.33 -29.83
C SER A 56 35.03 -11.10 -29.42
N MET A 57 34.81 -11.18 -28.11
CA MET A 57 33.58 -11.73 -27.51
C MET A 57 32.46 -10.69 -27.43
N ALA A 58 32.70 -9.44 -27.85
CA ALA A 58 31.67 -8.39 -27.84
C ALA A 58 30.45 -8.82 -28.67
N ARG A 59 29.25 -8.63 -28.11
CA ARG A 59 27.97 -8.95 -28.75
C ARG A 59 26.97 -7.82 -28.55
N VAL A 60 25.94 -7.79 -29.38
CA VAL A 60 24.75 -6.99 -29.06
C VAL A 60 24.08 -7.66 -27.86
N ILE A 61 23.90 -6.89 -26.79
CA ILE A 61 23.28 -7.35 -25.55
C ILE A 61 21.84 -6.83 -25.54
N GLU A 62 20.90 -7.73 -25.30
CA GLU A 62 19.48 -7.44 -25.15
C GLU A 62 19.06 -7.68 -23.71
N PHE A 63 18.39 -6.70 -23.13
CA PHE A 63 17.71 -6.75 -21.85
C PHE A 63 16.21 -6.83 -22.10
N GLY A 64 15.54 -7.72 -21.37
CA GLY A 64 14.09 -7.73 -21.30
C GLY A 64 13.58 -7.75 -19.88
N LEU A 65 12.45 -7.09 -19.67
CA LEU A 65 11.87 -6.83 -18.36
C LEU A 65 10.49 -7.47 -18.26
N GLY A 66 10.38 -8.47 -17.38
CA GLY A 66 9.10 -8.92 -16.85
C GLY A 66 8.68 -8.03 -15.68
N SER A 67 7.43 -7.60 -15.68
CA SER A 67 6.89 -6.67 -14.70
C SER A 67 5.49 -7.12 -14.30
N SER A 68 5.14 -6.87 -13.04
CA SER A 68 3.76 -6.72 -12.60
C SER A 68 3.10 -5.52 -13.30
N ALA A 69 1.78 -5.49 -13.27
CA ALA A 69 0.96 -4.44 -13.89
C ALA A 69 -0.26 -4.15 -13.00
N GLU A 70 0.01 -3.93 -11.71
CA GLU A 70 -1.04 -3.58 -10.76
C GLU A 70 -1.52 -2.15 -11.03
N PRO A 71 -2.82 -1.85 -11.01
CA PRO A 71 -3.33 -0.49 -11.16
C PRO A 71 -2.82 0.43 -10.04
N GLY A 72 -2.33 1.61 -10.42
CA GLY A 72 -1.79 2.60 -9.51
C GLY A 72 -0.36 2.32 -9.07
N TYR A 73 0.20 3.20 -8.24
CA TYR A 73 1.53 3.02 -7.64
C TYR A 73 1.48 2.47 -6.21
N CYS A 74 0.28 2.27 -5.66
CA CYS A 74 0.00 1.56 -4.40
C CYS A 74 -1.49 1.17 -4.41
N MET A 75 -2.11 0.80 -3.29
CA MET A 75 -3.49 0.31 -3.27
C MET A 75 -4.60 1.32 -3.58
N ASN A 76 -4.32 2.64 -3.50
CA ASN A 76 -5.35 3.69 -3.57
C ASN A 76 -4.91 4.98 -4.27
N ALA A 77 -3.80 4.96 -5.03
CA ALA A 77 -3.28 6.14 -5.71
C ALA A 77 -2.66 5.81 -7.08
N THR A 78 -2.98 6.65 -8.09
CA THR A 78 -2.54 6.51 -9.48
C THR A 78 -1.98 7.81 -10.02
N ARG A 79 -1.29 7.73 -11.16
CA ARG A 79 -0.73 8.85 -11.91
C ARG A 79 -1.04 8.65 -13.39
N GLU A 80 -1.81 9.57 -13.97
CA GLU A 80 -2.14 9.61 -15.40
C GLU A 80 -1.87 11.02 -15.94
N GLN A 81 -0.71 11.21 -16.58
CA GLN A 81 -0.25 12.51 -17.10
C GLN A 81 0.10 12.44 -18.59
N GLY A 82 -0.19 11.31 -19.25
CA GLY A 82 0.27 11.02 -20.60
C GLY A 82 1.78 10.78 -20.67
N LEU A 83 2.38 10.35 -19.56
CA LEU A 83 3.83 10.13 -19.42
C LEU A 83 4.15 8.64 -19.35
N TRP A 84 5.39 8.28 -19.69
CA TRP A 84 5.81 6.88 -19.59
C TRP A 84 5.85 6.35 -18.15
N THR A 85 5.84 7.26 -17.18
CA THR A 85 5.77 6.99 -15.74
C THR A 85 4.35 6.86 -15.21
N ASP A 86 3.34 6.87 -16.09
CA ASP A 86 1.95 6.62 -15.69
C ASP A 86 1.78 5.20 -15.16
N THR A 87 0.77 5.04 -14.30
CA THR A 87 0.49 3.84 -13.50
C THR A 87 -0.99 3.45 -13.63
N THR A 88 -1.53 3.55 -14.84
CA THR A 88 -2.94 3.21 -15.10
C THR A 88 -3.13 1.70 -15.12
N VAL A 89 -4.38 1.23 -15.28
CA VAL A 89 -4.67 -0.19 -15.45
C VAL A 89 -3.87 -0.74 -16.65
N GLN A 90 -3.15 -1.85 -16.45
CA GLN A 90 -2.28 -2.51 -17.44
C GLN A 90 -0.97 -1.76 -17.81
N ASP A 91 -0.64 -0.64 -17.15
CA ASP A 91 0.73 -0.11 -17.18
C ASP A 91 1.66 -1.05 -16.41
N ASN A 92 2.90 -1.19 -16.89
CA ASN A 92 3.92 -1.95 -16.16
C ASN A 92 4.43 -1.18 -14.94
N ASP A 93 4.56 -1.86 -13.81
CA ASP A 93 5.10 -1.29 -12.57
C ASP A 93 6.63 -1.07 -12.64
N LEU A 94 7.31 -1.79 -13.53
CA LEU A 94 8.72 -1.70 -13.82
C LEU A 94 8.91 -1.34 -15.30
N LYS A 95 9.63 -0.25 -15.56
CA LYS A 95 9.91 0.23 -16.92
C LYS A 95 11.38 0.62 -17.07
N PHE A 96 11.99 0.35 -18.23
CA PHE A 96 13.27 0.93 -18.58
C PHE A 96 13.13 2.44 -18.83
N PHE A 97 14.17 3.21 -18.53
CA PHE A 97 14.23 4.60 -18.99
C PHE A 97 14.24 4.62 -20.53
N PRO A 98 13.40 5.43 -21.19
CA PRO A 98 13.29 5.43 -22.66
C PRO A 98 14.57 5.93 -23.35
N ASN A 99 15.33 6.82 -22.68
CA ASN A 99 16.56 7.40 -23.22
C ASN A 99 17.74 6.99 -22.33
N GLN A 100 18.55 6.03 -22.80
CA GLN A 100 19.75 5.57 -22.10
C GLN A 100 20.92 5.53 -23.07
N SER A 101 22.08 6.05 -22.65
CA SER A 101 23.25 6.16 -23.52
C SER A 101 23.73 4.78 -23.98
N GLY A 102 23.86 4.59 -25.29
CA GLY A 102 24.32 3.33 -25.88
C GLY A 102 23.27 2.23 -25.96
N LEU A 103 22.01 2.51 -25.60
CA LEU A 103 20.89 1.60 -25.71
C LEU A 103 19.78 2.18 -26.60
N GLU A 104 19.15 1.30 -27.37
CA GLU A 104 17.84 1.53 -27.98
C GLU A 104 16.78 0.85 -27.10
N VAL A 105 15.78 1.61 -26.63
CA VAL A 105 14.76 1.12 -25.70
C VAL A 105 13.39 1.17 -26.37
N TYR A 106 12.64 0.07 -26.27
CA TYR A 106 11.37 -0.14 -26.94
C TYR A 106 10.28 -0.47 -25.94
N ALA A 107 9.08 0.06 -26.18
CA ALA A 107 7.88 -0.38 -25.50
C ALA A 107 7.34 -1.67 -26.11
N GLN A 108 6.83 -2.56 -25.27
CA GLN A 108 6.18 -3.79 -25.69
C GLN A 108 4.88 -4.00 -24.90
N GLY A 109 3.85 -4.53 -25.56
CA GLY A 109 2.57 -4.84 -24.93
C GLY A 109 1.44 -3.93 -25.43
N ILE A 110 0.38 -3.85 -24.63
CA ILE A 110 -0.85 -3.10 -24.95
C ILE A 110 -0.61 -1.60 -24.83
N HIS A 111 0.18 -1.16 -23.84
CA HIS A 111 0.49 0.26 -23.64
C HIS A 111 1.75 0.68 -24.40
N PRO A 112 1.70 1.79 -25.17
CA PRO A 112 2.85 2.30 -25.95
C PRO A 112 3.98 2.86 -25.06
N THR A 113 3.76 2.91 -23.75
CA THR A 113 4.66 3.44 -22.72
C THR A 113 5.32 2.33 -21.89
N ASN A 114 5.01 1.06 -22.13
CA ASN A 114 5.59 -0.08 -21.40
C ASN A 114 6.98 -0.43 -21.93
N TYR A 115 7.95 0.47 -21.71
CA TYR A 115 9.37 0.29 -22.06
C TYR A 115 9.97 -0.90 -21.32
N SER A 116 10.07 -2.05 -21.99
CA SER A 116 10.43 -3.32 -21.37
C SER A 116 11.51 -4.10 -22.12
N ILE A 117 12.00 -3.56 -23.25
CA ILE A 117 13.07 -4.16 -24.06
C ILE A 117 14.14 -3.10 -24.32
N ALA A 118 15.43 -3.45 -24.15
CA ALA A 118 16.55 -2.55 -24.42
C ALA A 118 17.73 -3.28 -25.07
N TRP A 119 18.30 -2.72 -26.14
CA TRP A 119 19.37 -3.35 -26.93
C TRP A 119 20.58 -2.43 -27.02
N THR A 120 21.79 -2.97 -26.93
CA THR A 120 22.99 -2.16 -27.19
C THR A 120 23.11 -1.80 -28.67
N VAL A 121 23.35 -0.53 -28.98
CA VAL A 121 23.44 -0.03 -30.38
C VAL A 121 24.60 -0.60 -31.20
N LYS A 122 25.57 -1.23 -30.52
CA LYS A 122 26.72 -1.90 -31.14
C LYS A 122 27.19 -3.05 -30.25
N PRO A 123 27.97 -4.01 -30.79
CA PRO A 123 28.56 -5.05 -29.98
C PRO A 123 29.47 -4.51 -28.87
N VAL A 124 29.26 -4.95 -27.64
CA VAL A 124 30.03 -4.57 -26.45
C VAL A 124 30.30 -5.78 -25.56
N LEU A 125 31.27 -5.65 -24.65
CA LEU A 125 31.58 -6.67 -23.63
C LEU A 125 30.83 -6.44 -22.31
N SER A 126 30.28 -5.24 -22.13
CA SER A 126 29.54 -4.86 -20.93
C SER A 126 28.52 -3.79 -21.30
N ALA A 127 27.34 -3.88 -20.71
CA ALA A 127 26.30 -2.87 -20.82
C ALA A 127 25.51 -2.79 -19.52
N SER A 128 25.05 -1.59 -19.17
CA SER A 128 24.18 -1.37 -18.03
C SER A 128 22.86 -0.79 -18.48
N VAL A 129 21.77 -1.20 -17.84
CA VAL A 129 20.43 -0.67 -18.05
C VAL A 129 19.82 -0.24 -16.72
N GLN A 130 19.08 0.85 -16.76
CA GLN A 130 18.35 1.39 -15.64
C GLN A 130 16.86 1.03 -15.73
N VAL A 131 16.33 0.52 -14.64
CA VAL A 131 14.91 0.19 -14.44
C VAL A 131 14.32 1.18 -13.43
N ARG A 132 13.17 1.75 -13.75
CA ARG A 132 12.37 2.59 -12.86
C ARG A 132 11.28 1.73 -12.23
N CYS A 133 11.20 1.78 -10.91
CA CYS A 133 10.07 1.26 -10.14
C CYS A 133 8.99 2.35 -10.06
N LEU A 134 7.76 1.98 -10.38
CA LEU A 134 6.60 2.89 -10.42
C LEU A 134 5.49 2.45 -9.48
N ASP A 135 5.70 1.38 -8.70
CA ASP A 135 4.76 0.87 -7.72
C ASP A 135 5.50 0.41 -6.46
N TYR A 136 4.95 0.70 -5.29
CA TYR A 136 5.44 0.21 -4.01
C TYR A 136 5.28 -1.31 -3.84
N GLY A 137 4.42 -1.98 -4.61
CA GLY A 137 4.27 -3.43 -4.66
C GLY A 137 4.90 -4.09 -5.89
N ALA A 138 5.65 -3.34 -6.71
CA ALA A 138 6.17 -3.84 -7.98
C ALA A 138 6.99 -5.12 -7.80
N TYR A 139 6.76 -6.12 -8.65
CA TYR A 139 7.57 -7.33 -8.70
C TYR A 139 7.82 -7.76 -10.15
N GLY A 140 8.90 -8.49 -10.40
CA GLY A 140 9.29 -8.87 -11.75
C GLY A 140 10.72 -9.36 -11.85
N SER A 141 11.23 -9.43 -13.07
CA SER A 141 12.61 -9.83 -13.31
C SER A 141 13.17 -9.24 -14.60
N ILE A 142 14.48 -9.04 -14.63
CA ILE A 142 15.22 -8.63 -15.80
C ILE A 142 16.09 -9.78 -16.31
N TRP A 143 15.82 -10.23 -17.53
CA TRP A 143 16.66 -11.21 -18.22
C TRP A 143 17.55 -10.52 -19.24
N VAL A 144 18.68 -11.15 -19.55
CA VAL A 144 19.63 -10.64 -20.54
C VAL A 144 20.00 -11.77 -21.47
N ARG A 145 20.02 -11.50 -22.77
CA ARG A 145 20.55 -12.42 -23.78
C ARG A 145 21.54 -11.74 -24.71
N ALA A 146 22.42 -12.55 -25.30
CA ALA A 146 23.32 -12.11 -26.36
C ALA A 146 23.39 -13.19 -27.43
N ASP A 147 23.38 -12.77 -28.70
CA ASP A 147 23.40 -13.71 -29.83
C ASP A 147 24.68 -14.57 -29.81
N GLY A 148 24.50 -15.88 -29.99
CA GLY A 148 25.55 -16.89 -29.87
C GLY A 148 26.03 -17.20 -28.44
N LEU A 149 25.52 -16.52 -27.40
CA LEU A 149 25.87 -16.78 -25.99
C LEU A 149 24.68 -17.26 -25.14
N GLY A 150 23.44 -17.03 -25.58
CA GLY A 150 22.24 -17.45 -24.84
C GLY A 150 21.85 -16.46 -23.74
N LEU A 151 21.23 -16.96 -22.68
CA LEU A 151 20.85 -16.17 -21.50
C LEU A 151 22.05 -15.94 -20.58
N ALA A 152 22.12 -14.77 -19.97
CA ALA A 152 23.08 -14.50 -18.92
C ALA A 152 22.75 -15.30 -17.66
N ARG A 153 23.80 -15.71 -16.94
CA ARG A 153 23.69 -16.32 -15.62
C ARG A 153 23.61 -15.22 -14.56
N LEU A 154 22.98 -15.52 -13.43
CA LEU A 154 23.10 -14.64 -12.25
C LEU A 154 24.54 -14.67 -11.76
N LYS A 155 25.15 -13.49 -11.54
CA LYS A 155 26.55 -13.37 -11.12
C LYS A 155 26.86 -14.25 -9.91
N GLY A 156 27.95 -15.00 -10.02
CA GLY A 156 28.41 -15.93 -8.98
C GLY A 156 27.62 -17.25 -8.90
N THR A 157 26.74 -17.54 -9.87
CA THR A 157 25.95 -18.77 -9.91
C THR A 157 26.00 -19.43 -11.30
N LEU A 158 25.48 -20.65 -11.41
CA LEU A 158 25.26 -21.34 -12.69
C LEU A 158 23.81 -21.20 -13.18
N VAL A 159 23.01 -20.34 -12.57
CA VAL A 159 21.57 -20.24 -12.85
C VAL A 159 21.35 -19.24 -13.99
N GLU A 160 20.80 -19.73 -15.10
CA GLU A 160 20.37 -18.92 -16.26
C GLU A 160 18.91 -18.49 -16.09
N ARG A 161 18.69 -17.40 -15.36
CA ARG A 161 17.36 -16.78 -15.18
C ARG A 161 17.48 -15.27 -15.04
N GLY A 162 16.34 -14.57 -15.11
CA GLY A 162 16.31 -13.13 -14.87
C GLY A 162 16.65 -12.77 -13.42
N ALA A 163 17.34 -11.66 -13.23
CA ALA A 163 17.56 -11.08 -11.91
C ALA A 163 16.26 -10.49 -11.36
N MET A 164 15.94 -10.74 -10.11
CA MET A 164 14.61 -10.45 -9.55
C MET A 164 14.51 -9.01 -9.03
N ILE A 165 13.35 -8.40 -9.18
CA ILE A 165 13.05 -7.04 -8.70
C ILE A 165 11.70 -7.09 -8.00
N PRO A 166 11.61 -7.09 -6.67
CA PRO A 166 12.68 -7.32 -5.70
C PRO A 166 13.03 -8.82 -5.63
N ARG A 167 13.84 -9.24 -4.64
CA ARG A 167 14.02 -10.67 -4.34
C ARG A 167 12.67 -11.32 -3.95
N ASP A 168 12.22 -12.28 -4.75
CA ASP A 168 10.98 -13.03 -4.57
C ASP A 168 11.22 -14.49 -5.04
N GLU A 169 11.91 -15.27 -4.20
CA GLU A 169 12.35 -16.62 -4.54
C GLU A 169 11.19 -17.63 -4.58
N ASN A 170 10.11 -17.35 -3.88
CA ASN A 170 8.92 -18.20 -3.85
C ASN A 170 7.82 -17.75 -4.83
N ASN A 171 8.05 -16.67 -5.56
CA ASN A 171 7.20 -16.16 -6.64
C ASN A 171 5.77 -15.85 -6.15
N ASN A 172 5.66 -15.22 -4.98
CA ASN A 172 4.39 -14.81 -4.38
C ASN A 172 4.09 -13.30 -4.60
N GLY A 173 5.04 -12.57 -5.19
CA GLY A 173 4.96 -11.13 -5.47
C GLY A 173 5.25 -10.22 -4.28
N ILE A 174 5.70 -10.78 -3.15
CA ILE A 174 6.12 -10.06 -1.95
C ILE A 174 7.64 -10.20 -1.84
N TYR A 175 8.31 -9.12 -1.47
CA TYR A 175 9.74 -9.16 -1.19
C TYR A 175 10.06 -10.12 -0.02
N ASP A 176 10.93 -11.10 -0.24
CA ASP A 176 11.30 -12.11 0.77
C ASP A 176 11.91 -11.52 2.06
N GLY A 177 12.41 -10.28 2.01
CA GLY A 177 12.92 -9.58 3.18
C GLY A 177 11.85 -8.82 3.98
N TRP A 178 10.58 -8.87 3.58
CA TRP A 178 9.49 -8.26 4.34
C TRP A 178 9.14 -9.13 5.56
N VAL A 179 8.98 -8.49 6.73
CA VAL A 179 8.88 -9.19 8.02
C VAL A 179 7.63 -10.08 8.16
N TYR A 180 6.60 -9.86 7.34
CA TYR A 180 5.32 -10.58 7.42
C TYR A 180 5.09 -11.63 6.32
N GLU A 181 6.11 -11.89 5.49
CA GLU A 181 6.19 -13.03 4.56
C GLU A 181 6.09 -14.36 5.34
N PRO A 182 5.41 -15.44 4.85
CA PRO A 182 4.72 -15.68 3.56
C PRO A 182 3.18 -15.47 3.58
N ARG A 183 2.53 -15.82 2.45
CA ARG A 183 1.07 -15.94 2.18
C ARG A 183 0.38 -14.64 1.77
N PRO A 184 0.54 -14.20 0.51
CA PRO A 184 -0.03 -12.92 0.03
C PRO A 184 -1.55 -12.80 0.16
N GLU A 185 -2.26 -13.93 0.22
CA GLU A 185 -3.72 -14.02 0.36
C GLU A 185 -4.22 -14.00 1.82
N GLY A 186 -3.32 -14.01 2.80
CA GLY A 186 -3.72 -14.05 4.20
C GLY A 186 -4.31 -12.72 4.67
N ASP A 187 -5.47 -12.78 5.31
CA ASP A 187 -6.13 -11.68 6.03
C ASP A 187 -6.33 -12.19 7.46
N GLN A 188 -5.28 -12.05 8.28
CA GLN A 188 -5.17 -12.70 9.59
C GLN A 188 -4.95 -11.68 10.71
N ASP A 189 -5.56 -10.51 10.58
CA ASP A 189 -5.52 -9.47 11.58
C ASP A 189 -6.19 -9.95 12.86
N ILE A 190 -5.32 -10.28 13.82
CA ILE A 190 -5.67 -10.81 15.13
C ILE A 190 -5.65 -9.74 16.22
N ASN A 191 -5.32 -8.48 15.91
CA ASN A 191 -5.42 -7.39 16.86
C ASN A 191 -6.43 -6.36 16.36
N PRO A 192 -7.51 -6.10 17.12
CA PRO A 192 -7.82 -6.67 18.42
C PRO A 192 -8.15 -8.19 18.38
N LEU A 193 -7.79 -8.90 19.46
CA LEU A 193 -7.87 -10.37 19.60
C LEU A 193 -9.29 -10.90 19.81
N TYR A 194 -10.24 -10.00 19.99
CA TYR A 194 -11.64 -10.29 20.19
C TYR A 194 -12.42 -9.61 19.04
N GLY A 195 -13.62 -10.11 18.76
CA GLY A 195 -14.35 -9.80 17.53
C GLY A 195 -14.83 -11.07 16.83
N ILE A 196 -15.73 -10.91 15.87
CA ILE A 196 -16.50 -12.01 15.27
C ILE A 196 -15.89 -12.53 13.96
N GLY A 197 -14.82 -11.87 13.48
CA GLY A 197 -14.11 -12.21 12.25
C GLY A 197 -12.60 -12.06 12.40
N VAL A 198 -11.86 -13.04 11.87
CA VAL A 198 -10.43 -12.90 11.59
C VAL A 198 -10.30 -11.96 10.39
N GLY A 199 -9.32 -11.07 10.42
CA GLY A 199 -9.07 -10.15 9.33
C GLY A 199 -9.91 -8.87 9.35
N ASP A 200 -9.57 -7.95 8.47
CA ASP A 200 -10.33 -6.72 8.23
C ASP A 200 -10.76 -6.56 6.76
N GLY A 201 -10.41 -7.49 5.88
CA GLY A 201 -10.66 -7.42 4.44
C GLY A 201 -9.48 -6.89 3.62
N VAL A 202 -8.36 -6.52 4.23
CA VAL A 202 -7.09 -6.24 3.56
C VAL A 202 -6.20 -7.47 3.65
N VAL A 203 -5.80 -8.03 2.51
CA VAL A 203 -4.85 -9.17 2.53
C VAL A 203 -3.41 -8.69 2.61
N LYS A 204 -2.52 -9.53 3.13
CA LYS A 204 -1.08 -9.28 3.25
C LYS A 204 -0.42 -8.67 2.03
N TYR A 205 -0.82 -9.04 0.82
CA TYR A 205 -0.26 -8.44 -0.40
C TYR A 205 -0.61 -6.95 -0.53
N GLU A 206 -1.83 -6.57 -0.15
CA GLU A 206 -2.29 -5.19 -0.18
C GLU A 206 -1.65 -4.37 0.92
N GLU A 207 -1.51 -4.95 2.11
CA GLU A 207 -0.76 -4.36 3.22
C GLU A 207 0.71 -4.16 2.88
N TYR A 208 1.29 -5.19 2.24
CA TYR A 208 2.62 -5.12 1.65
C TYR A 208 2.67 -3.99 0.65
N ARG A 209 1.81 -3.92 -0.37
CA ARG A 209 1.81 -2.87 -1.40
C ARG A 209 1.55 -1.48 -0.83
N GLY A 210 0.76 -1.39 0.23
CA GLY A 210 0.51 -0.21 1.04
C GLY A 210 -0.41 0.82 0.38
N PHE A 211 -0.66 1.91 1.09
CA PHE A 211 -1.64 2.92 0.77
C PHE A 211 -1.02 4.32 0.84
N MET A 212 -1.57 5.26 0.09
CA MET A 212 -1.35 6.68 0.31
C MET A 212 -2.31 7.20 1.37
N ILE A 213 -1.73 7.74 2.43
CA ILE A 213 -2.43 8.34 3.58
C ILE A 213 -1.90 9.76 3.70
N ASN A 214 -2.77 10.76 3.49
CA ASN A 214 -2.40 12.19 3.57
C ASN A 214 -1.17 12.56 2.72
N GLY A 215 -1.06 11.98 1.52
CA GLY A 215 0.03 12.25 0.59
C GLY A 215 1.37 11.57 0.92
N SER A 216 1.39 10.65 1.89
CA SER A 216 2.55 9.78 2.18
C SER A 216 2.19 8.31 2.00
N HIS A 217 3.13 7.50 1.50
CA HIS A 217 2.94 6.06 1.40
C HIS A 217 3.13 5.39 2.76
N TYR A 218 2.33 4.37 3.02
CA TYR A 218 2.35 3.60 4.24
C TYR A 218 2.04 2.12 3.97
N ARG A 219 2.90 1.22 4.44
CA ARG A 219 2.62 -0.23 4.49
C ARG A 219 2.09 -0.57 5.87
N THR A 220 1.09 -1.42 5.93
CA THR A 220 0.32 -1.70 7.16
C THR A 220 0.83 -2.97 7.82
N ASP A 221 0.41 -3.22 9.07
CA ASP A 221 0.79 -4.41 9.83
C ASP A 221 -0.28 -5.50 9.70
N PRO A 222 0.02 -6.67 9.07
CA PRO A 222 -0.91 -7.81 8.93
C PRO A 222 -1.38 -8.48 10.22
N GLY A 223 -0.90 -7.99 11.36
CA GLY A 223 -1.40 -8.37 12.67
C GLY A 223 -2.40 -7.36 13.25
N GLN A 224 -2.67 -6.23 12.60
CA GLN A 224 -3.47 -5.11 13.11
C GLN A 224 -4.62 -4.79 12.15
N LYS A 225 -5.85 -4.88 12.66
CA LYS A 225 -7.03 -4.45 11.91
C LYS A 225 -6.96 -2.94 11.65
N MET A 226 -7.36 -2.56 10.45
CA MET A 226 -7.43 -1.21 9.94
C MET A 226 -8.85 -0.67 9.85
N LEU A 227 -8.98 0.60 10.21
CA LEU A 227 -10.17 1.39 9.98
C LEU A 227 -9.82 2.60 9.11
N TRP A 228 -10.63 2.83 8.09
CA TRP A 228 -10.38 3.89 7.13
C TRP A 228 -11.38 5.01 7.30
N LEU A 229 -10.88 6.21 7.61
CA LEU A 229 -11.70 7.39 7.83
C LEU A 229 -11.44 8.39 6.72
N VAL A 230 -12.51 8.77 6.03
CA VAL A 230 -12.43 9.69 4.90
C VAL A 230 -13.45 10.81 5.09
N PRO A 231 -13.03 12.08 5.10
CA PRO A 231 -13.97 13.20 5.08
C PRO A 231 -14.58 13.32 3.67
N GLU A 232 -15.86 13.69 3.55
CA GLU A 232 -16.54 13.78 2.24
C GLU A 232 -15.84 14.76 1.26
N GLU A 233 -15.91 14.46 -0.04
CA GLU A 233 -15.31 15.28 -1.08
C GLU A 233 -15.86 16.72 -1.05
N GLY A 234 -14.97 17.71 -1.10
CA GLY A 234 -15.30 19.13 -0.87
C GLY A 234 -15.06 19.61 0.57
N THR A 235 -14.74 18.69 1.49
CA THR A 235 -14.56 18.96 2.92
C THR A 235 -13.09 18.90 3.40
N THR A 236 -12.11 19.10 2.51
CA THR A 236 -10.73 19.39 2.95
C THR A 236 -10.69 20.52 3.97
N GLN A 237 -11.63 21.47 3.91
CA GLN A 237 -11.87 22.47 4.96
C GLN A 237 -12.42 21.88 6.26
N PHE A 238 -13.37 20.95 6.25
CA PHE A 238 -13.89 20.30 7.46
C PHE A 238 -12.81 19.49 8.18
N ALA A 239 -12.11 18.62 7.44
CA ALA A 239 -11.04 17.81 8.00
C ALA A 239 -9.83 18.66 8.44
N SER A 240 -9.47 19.70 7.69
CA SER A 240 -8.38 20.61 8.11
C SER A 240 -8.79 21.55 9.25
N LYS A 241 -10.07 21.92 9.37
CA LYS A 241 -10.59 22.80 10.43
C LYS A 241 -10.86 22.06 11.74
N TYR A 242 -11.40 20.85 11.66
CA TYR A 242 -11.83 20.07 12.82
C TYR A 242 -10.96 18.86 13.12
N HIS A 243 -10.02 18.51 12.24
CA HIS A 243 -9.11 17.36 12.39
C HIS A 243 -9.86 16.07 12.76
N ILE A 244 -10.25 15.27 11.76
CA ILE A 244 -10.76 13.91 12.03
C ILE A 244 -9.75 13.07 12.86
N GLY A 245 -8.48 13.48 12.85
CA GLY A 245 -7.36 13.04 13.70
C GLY A 245 -7.63 12.92 15.20
N PHE A 246 -8.74 13.44 15.71
CA PHE A 246 -9.16 13.07 17.06
C PHE A 246 -9.47 11.58 17.15
N ALA A 247 -10.24 10.99 16.24
CA ALA A 247 -10.49 9.55 16.25
C ALA A 247 -9.16 8.76 16.22
N PHE A 248 -8.21 9.18 15.36
CA PHE A 248 -6.85 8.64 15.34
C PHE A 248 -6.11 8.77 16.69
N ASN A 249 -6.19 9.91 17.38
CA ASN A 249 -5.53 10.13 18.67
C ASN A 249 -6.16 9.34 19.82
N LEU A 250 -7.44 8.97 19.70
CA LEU A 250 -8.17 8.27 20.74
C LEU A 250 -8.10 6.73 20.56
N MET A 251 -8.10 6.21 19.33
CA MET A 251 -8.16 4.77 18.99
C MET A 251 -6.83 4.00 18.80
N PRO A 252 -5.61 4.56 18.90
CA PRO A 252 -4.42 3.91 18.34
C PRO A 252 -4.01 2.63 19.10
N ALA A 253 -4.66 2.33 20.23
CA ALA A 253 -4.46 1.13 21.02
C ALA A 253 -5.38 -0.05 20.62
N VAL A 254 -6.25 0.12 19.63
CA VAL A 254 -7.22 -0.92 19.22
C VAL A 254 -7.19 -1.19 17.72
N TYR A 255 -7.33 -0.16 16.88
CA TYR A 255 -7.24 -0.30 15.41
C TYR A 255 -6.14 0.61 14.87
N GLU A 256 -5.53 0.21 13.77
CA GLU A 256 -4.75 1.10 12.95
C GLU A 256 -5.70 2.01 12.15
N ILE A 257 -5.54 3.33 12.26
CA ILE A 257 -6.46 4.28 11.62
C ILE A 257 -5.77 4.92 10.41
N GLY A 258 -6.31 4.65 9.22
CA GLY A 258 -5.92 5.30 7.98
C GLY A 258 -6.79 6.52 7.71
N GLU A 259 -6.30 7.72 7.99
CA GLU A 259 -7.02 8.96 7.67
C GLU A 259 -6.56 9.54 6.34
N ASN A 260 -7.45 9.58 5.34
CA ASN A 260 -7.10 10.16 4.06
C ASN A 260 -7.94 11.40 3.75
N TRP A 261 -7.35 12.58 3.98
CA TRP A 261 -8.01 13.88 3.74
C TRP A 261 -7.95 14.33 2.28
N LYS A 262 -7.15 13.62 1.47
CA LYS A 262 -7.02 13.84 0.03
C LYS A 262 -7.19 12.50 -0.65
N ILE A 263 -8.45 12.17 -0.92
CA ILE A 263 -8.65 11.24 -2.01
C ILE A 263 -8.64 12.08 -3.28
N GLU A 264 -7.60 11.89 -4.09
CA GLU A 264 -7.47 12.61 -5.34
C GLU A 264 -8.65 12.21 -6.24
N PRO A 265 -9.40 13.15 -6.85
CA PRO A 265 -10.58 12.83 -7.66
C PRO A 265 -10.28 11.87 -8.83
N ASP A 266 -9.03 11.87 -9.30
CA ASP A 266 -8.54 10.97 -10.36
C ASP A 266 -8.06 9.62 -9.82
N SER A 267 -7.92 9.46 -8.50
CA SER A 267 -7.47 8.22 -7.82
C SER A 267 -8.60 7.29 -7.43
N LEU A 268 -9.82 7.58 -7.88
CA LEU A 268 -11.00 6.93 -7.37
C LEU A 268 -11.68 6.05 -8.39
N HIS A 269 -12.12 4.90 -7.90
CA HIS A 269 -13.06 4.05 -8.59
C HIS A 269 -14.18 4.92 -9.19
N PRO A 270 -14.64 4.67 -10.44
CA PRO A 270 -15.63 5.50 -11.14
C PRO A 270 -16.95 5.75 -10.38
N ASP A 271 -17.17 5.07 -9.25
CA ASP A 271 -18.35 5.14 -8.41
C ASP A 271 -18.11 5.80 -7.04
N TRP A 272 -16.92 6.34 -6.75
CA TRP A 272 -16.70 7.16 -5.56
C TRP A 272 -17.57 8.44 -5.62
N PRO A 273 -18.14 8.92 -4.49
CA PRO A 273 -18.02 8.44 -3.11
C PRO A 273 -19.00 7.32 -2.70
N ASN A 274 -19.74 6.75 -3.65
CA ASN A 274 -20.84 5.83 -3.33
C ASN A 274 -20.36 4.43 -2.95
N ASP A 275 -19.30 3.93 -3.59
CA ASP A 275 -18.78 2.60 -3.28
C ASP A 275 -17.82 2.58 -2.08
N ARG A 276 -17.29 3.74 -1.67
CA ARG A 276 -16.40 3.94 -0.51
C ARG A 276 -15.10 3.14 -0.57
N ARG A 277 -14.79 2.52 -1.70
CA ARG A 277 -13.68 1.58 -1.79
C ARG A 277 -12.35 2.29 -1.76
N ILE A 278 -11.44 1.72 -0.99
CA ILE A 278 -10.10 2.29 -0.80
C ILE A 278 -9.01 1.46 -1.45
N ASN A 279 -9.23 0.18 -1.75
CA ASN A 279 -8.23 -0.70 -2.32
C ASN A 279 -8.61 -1.15 -3.74
N TRP A 280 -7.61 -1.35 -4.59
CA TRP A 280 -7.77 -2.06 -5.85
C TRP A 280 -7.69 -3.57 -5.67
N MET A 281 -8.82 -4.26 -5.78
CA MET A 281 -8.88 -5.72 -5.72
C MET A 281 -8.46 -6.37 -7.05
N THR A 282 -7.16 -6.44 -7.32
CA THR A 282 -6.64 -6.80 -8.66
C THR A 282 -6.25 -8.26 -8.81
N ARG A 283 -5.82 -8.89 -7.72
CA ARG A 283 -5.39 -10.29 -7.73
C ARG A 283 -6.53 -11.30 -7.55
N GLY A 284 -7.72 -10.85 -7.15
CA GLY A 284 -8.90 -11.70 -7.02
C GLY A 284 -8.70 -12.89 -6.09
N PHE A 285 -7.96 -12.71 -4.98
CA PHE A 285 -7.73 -13.76 -4.00
C PHE A 285 -9.07 -14.30 -3.48
N TYR A 286 -9.15 -15.62 -3.30
CA TYR A 286 -10.41 -16.26 -2.92
C TYR A 286 -10.84 -15.85 -1.51
N GLY A 287 -12.03 -15.27 -1.38
CA GLY A 287 -12.58 -14.83 -0.08
C GLY A 287 -12.18 -13.41 0.33
N HIS A 288 -11.37 -12.73 -0.48
CA HIS A 288 -11.03 -11.32 -0.32
C HIS A 288 -12.22 -10.45 -0.74
N THR A 289 -12.38 -9.29 -0.09
CA THR A 289 -13.46 -8.33 -0.37
C THR A 289 -12.91 -6.93 -0.43
N ASP A 290 -13.59 -6.03 -1.15
CA ASP A 290 -13.23 -4.63 -1.13
C ASP A 290 -13.35 -4.06 0.29
N GLN A 291 -12.34 -3.32 0.68
CA GLN A 291 -12.30 -2.55 1.91
C GLN A 291 -12.90 -1.18 1.64
N ASN A 292 -13.66 -0.68 2.62
CA ASN A 292 -14.45 0.53 2.46
C ASN A 292 -14.05 1.56 3.51
N ALA A 293 -14.05 2.84 3.16
CA ALA A 293 -13.90 3.90 4.14
C ALA A 293 -15.23 4.20 4.84
N ILE A 294 -15.15 4.59 6.11
CA ILE A 294 -16.22 5.31 6.79
C ILE A 294 -16.14 6.76 6.37
N ARG A 295 -17.26 7.28 5.86
CA ARG A 295 -17.35 8.69 5.48
C ARG A 295 -17.69 9.54 6.69
N ILE A 296 -16.94 10.62 6.92
CA ILE A 296 -17.25 11.63 7.93
C ILE A 296 -17.82 12.86 7.23
N ILE A 297 -19.05 13.25 7.56
CA ILE A 297 -19.74 14.37 6.88
C ILE A 297 -20.30 15.40 7.86
N ASP A 298 -20.41 16.65 7.43
CA ASP A 298 -21.11 17.70 8.18
C ASP A 298 -22.61 17.61 7.87
N GLY A 299 -23.41 17.23 8.87
CA GLY A 299 -24.87 17.18 8.77
C GLY A 299 -25.52 18.57 8.91
N GLY A 300 -24.75 19.61 9.23
CA GLY A 300 -25.27 20.95 9.49
C GLY A 300 -25.97 21.03 10.85
N TYR A 301 -27.26 21.36 10.85
CA TYR A 301 -28.06 21.54 12.05
C TYR A 301 -29.12 20.44 12.21
N ASP A 302 -29.09 19.75 13.34
CA ASP A 302 -30.18 18.89 13.82
C ASP A 302 -30.55 19.28 15.26
N PRO A 303 -31.83 19.50 15.58
CA PRO A 303 -32.23 19.96 16.91
C PRO A 303 -32.29 18.83 17.97
N PHE A 304 -32.04 17.58 17.59
CA PHE A 304 -32.18 16.41 18.48
C PHE A 304 -30.87 15.63 18.67
N SER A 305 -29.89 15.81 17.78
CA SER A 305 -28.69 14.99 17.72
C SER A 305 -27.45 15.83 17.45
N HIS A 306 -26.31 15.43 18.02
CA HIS A 306 -25.00 16.00 17.72
C HIS A 306 -24.22 15.18 16.68
N GLY A 307 -24.50 13.89 16.59
CA GLY A 307 -23.96 12.98 15.58
C GLY A 307 -24.90 11.81 15.33
N VAL A 308 -24.68 11.11 14.21
CA VAL A 308 -25.37 9.85 13.90
C VAL A 308 -24.55 8.98 12.94
N THR A 309 -24.59 7.68 13.17
CA THR A 309 -23.88 6.67 12.38
C THR A 309 -24.84 5.80 11.56
N PHE A 310 -24.64 5.73 10.25
CA PHE A 310 -25.46 4.97 9.31
C PHE A 310 -24.65 4.07 8.36
N PRO A 311 -25.17 2.88 8.01
CA PRO A 311 -26.14 2.13 8.80
C PRO A 311 -25.56 1.84 10.21
N LEU A 312 -26.44 1.80 11.21
CA LEU A 312 -26.06 1.40 12.57
C LEU A 312 -25.88 -0.12 12.60
N ILE A 313 -24.71 -0.59 12.20
CA ILE A 313 -24.39 -2.01 12.16
C ILE A 313 -23.73 -2.40 13.48
N ARG A 314 -24.45 -3.18 14.28
CA ARG A 314 -23.92 -3.79 15.51
C ARG A 314 -23.33 -5.14 15.14
N ASN A 315 -22.15 -5.45 15.69
CA ASN A 315 -21.54 -6.78 15.59
C ASN A 315 -21.05 -7.17 14.17
N LEU A 316 -20.28 -6.33 13.46
CA LEU A 316 -19.56 -6.76 12.25
C LEU A 316 -18.13 -6.19 12.24
N THR A 317 -17.29 -6.78 11.37
CA THR A 317 -15.92 -6.33 11.09
C THR A 317 -15.89 -4.83 10.75
N PRO A 318 -14.72 -4.17 10.88
CA PRO A 318 -14.56 -2.77 10.51
C PRO A 318 -15.13 -2.47 9.12
N ASN A 319 -15.50 -1.21 8.89
CA ASN A 319 -15.83 -0.66 7.55
C ASN A 319 -17.19 -1.05 6.93
N THR A 320 -18.08 -1.67 7.71
CA THR A 320 -19.47 -1.92 7.29
C THR A 320 -20.37 -0.67 7.36
N THR A 321 -20.04 0.28 8.22
CA THR A 321 -20.68 1.60 8.30
C THR A 321 -20.34 2.45 7.07
N GLU A 322 -21.36 3.14 6.53
CA GLU A 322 -21.23 3.98 5.35
C GLU A 322 -20.83 5.41 5.70
N VAL A 323 -21.48 5.98 6.71
CA VAL A 323 -21.35 7.39 7.06
C VAL A 323 -21.54 7.65 8.55
N CYS A 324 -20.69 8.52 9.09
CA CYS A 324 -20.88 9.22 10.36
C CYS A 324 -21.19 10.68 10.04
N MET A 325 -22.40 11.13 10.34
CA MET A 325 -22.81 12.52 10.19
C MET A 325 -22.59 13.26 11.51
N ILE A 326 -21.99 14.44 11.42
CA ILE A 326 -21.68 15.31 12.57
C ILE A 326 -22.45 16.61 12.41
N PHE A 327 -23.37 16.91 13.31
CA PHE A 327 -24.23 18.09 13.23
C PHE A 327 -23.52 19.30 13.84
N THR A 328 -22.56 19.86 13.11
CA THR A 328 -21.66 20.86 13.68
C THR A 328 -22.34 22.16 14.10
N GLU A 329 -23.45 22.55 13.46
CA GLU A 329 -24.23 23.73 13.89
C GLU A 329 -25.00 23.47 15.19
N ALA A 330 -25.48 22.23 15.39
CA ALA A 330 -26.14 21.83 16.64
C ALA A 330 -25.15 21.81 17.80
N ILE A 331 -23.96 21.25 17.55
CA ILE A 331 -22.85 21.26 18.52
C ILE A 331 -22.49 22.70 18.90
N ARG A 332 -22.31 23.62 17.94
CA ARG A 332 -22.03 25.03 18.24
C ARG A 332 -23.13 25.71 19.03
N GLN A 333 -24.39 25.39 18.76
CA GLN A 333 -25.50 25.96 19.52
C GLN A 333 -25.45 25.55 21.00
N ASP A 334 -25.10 24.29 21.26
CA ASP A 334 -25.19 23.74 22.61
C ASP A 334 -23.90 23.89 23.40
N PHE A 335 -22.73 23.74 22.76
CA PHE A 335 -21.40 23.85 23.37
C PHE A 335 -20.78 25.26 23.32
N GLY A 336 -21.23 26.11 22.40
CA GLY A 336 -20.66 27.45 22.21
C GLY A 336 -20.85 28.34 23.43
N GLN A 337 -19.82 29.12 23.79
CA GLN A 337 -19.96 30.18 24.80
C GLN A 337 -20.69 31.40 24.23
N SER A 338 -20.68 31.56 22.91
CA SER A 338 -21.54 32.49 22.18
C SER A 338 -22.74 31.78 21.56
N SER A 339 -23.84 32.51 21.41
CA SER A 339 -25.00 32.02 20.64
C SER A 339 -24.78 32.05 19.12
N ASP A 340 -23.53 32.19 18.65
CA ASP A 340 -23.18 32.29 17.24
C ASP A 340 -22.94 30.89 16.65
N ARG A 341 -23.85 30.44 15.80
CA ARG A 341 -23.79 29.12 15.15
C ARG A 341 -22.86 29.08 13.94
N LEU A 342 -22.39 30.24 13.48
CA LEU A 342 -21.62 30.39 12.25
C LEU A 342 -20.11 30.51 12.50
N THR A 343 -19.72 30.88 13.72
CA THR A 343 -18.31 31.00 14.13
C THR A 343 -17.97 29.87 15.09
N CYS A 344 -16.79 29.27 14.93
CA CYS A 344 -16.35 28.17 15.76
C CYS A 344 -15.39 28.66 16.84
N GLU A 345 -15.69 28.35 18.09
CA GLU A 345 -14.84 28.58 19.25
C GLU A 345 -13.99 27.34 19.56
N GLY A 346 -13.02 27.46 20.48
CA GLY A 346 -12.14 26.34 20.85
C GLY A 346 -12.90 25.13 21.40
N ILE A 347 -13.96 25.39 22.18
CA ILE A 347 -14.80 24.36 22.78
C ILE A 347 -15.61 23.60 21.72
N ASP A 348 -16.09 24.29 20.68
CA ASP A 348 -16.82 23.68 19.58
C ASP A 348 -15.93 22.70 18.82
N VAL A 349 -14.67 23.07 18.55
CA VAL A 349 -13.72 22.18 17.86
C VAL A 349 -13.51 20.90 18.66
N ARG A 350 -13.28 21.02 19.98
CA ARG A 350 -13.13 19.85 20.86
C ARG A 350 -14.39 19.00 20.93
N ALA A 351 -15.57 19.62 20.98
CA ALA A 351 -16.83 18.90 21.00
C ALA A 351 -17.08 18.17 19.68
N ILE A 352 -16.86 18.82 18.53
CA ILE A 352 -16.94 18.20 17.20
C ILE A 352 -15.99 17.01 17.10
N MET A 353 -14.75 17.17 17.55
CA MET A 353 -13.76 16.10 17.61
C MET A 353 -14.24 14.91 18.46
N TRP A 354 -14.78 15.18 19.66
CA TRP A 354 -15.35 14.15 20.53
C TRP A 354 -16.51 13.43 19.86
N ILE A 355 -17.45 14.15 19.25
CA ILE A 355 -18.59 13.55 18.56
C ILE A 355 -18.15 12.72 17.35
N ILE A 356 -17.13 13.15 16.59
CA ILE A 356 -16.53 12.32 15.52
C ILE A 356 -16.09 10.97 16.09
N ALA A 357 -15.37 10.97 17.20
CA ALA A 357 -14.95 9.74 17.84
C ALA A 357 -16.13 8.94 18.41
N HIS A 358 -17.15 9.59 18.96
CA HIS A 358 -18.36 8.90 19.42
C HIS A 358 -19.02 8.11 18.27
N GLU A 359 -19.21 8.75 17.13
CA GLU A 359 -19.82 8.12 15.95
C GLU A 359 -18.92 7.05 15.33
N VAL A 360 -17.61 7.30 15.25
CA VAL A 360 -16.66 6.27 14.81
C VAL A 360 -16.64 5.08 15.78
N GLY A 361 -16.88 5.30 17.07
CA GLY A 361 -17.12 4.21 18.02
C GLY A 361 -18.31 3.34 17.58
N HIS A 362 -19.47 3.95 17.32
CA HIS A 362 -20.62 3.21 16.82
C HIS A 362 -20.34 2.42 15.54
N SER A 363 -19.47 2.93 14.67
CA SER A 363 -19.09 2.24 13.43
C SER A 363 -18.33 0.93 13.62
N VAL A 364 -17.66 0.77 14.77
CA VAL A 364 -16.97 -0.46 15.19
C VAL A 364 -17.80 -1.24 16.23
N GLY A 365 -19.10 -0.95 16.34
CA GLY A 365 -20.05 -1.77 17.09
C GLY A 365 -20.18 -1.47 18.58
N ILE A 366 -19.48 -0.46 19.12
CA ILE A 366 -19.61 -0.10 20.55
C ILE A 366 -20.87 0.75 20.79
N VAL A 367 -21.48 0.59 21.97
CA VAL A 367 -22.77 1.20 22.32
C VAL A 367 -22.61 2.30 23.37
N HIS A 368 -23.66 3.12 23.57
CA HIS A 368 -23.64 4.14 24.61
C HIS A 368 -23.40 3.56 26.01
N TYR A 369 -22.72 4.35 26.84
CA TYR A 369 -22.71 4.20 28.29
C TYR A 369 -23.50 5.33 28.96
N PRO A 370 -24.15 5.08 30.11
CA PRO A 370 -24.73 6.15 30.90
C PRO A 370 -23.64 7.12 31.36
N TRP A 371 -23.88 8.42 31.21
CA TRP A 371 -23.03 9.46 31.78
C TRP A 371 -22.90 9.30 33.31
N ARG A 372 -21.70 9.50 33.87
CA ARG A 372 -21.45 9.44 35.32
C ARG A 372 -20.73 10.69 35.80
N GLU A 373 -21.38 11.47 36.67
CA GLU A 373 -20.75 12.62 37.30
C GLU A 373 -19.51 12.21 38.11
N GLY A 374 -18.36 12.80 37.78
CA GLY A 374 -17.08 12.54 38.48
C GLY A 374 -16.44 11.19 38.18
N GLY A 375 -16.95 10.42 37.21
CA GLY A 375 -16.44 9.09 36.87
C GLY A 375 -16.35 8.88 35.36
N ILE A 376 -15.12 8.69 34.88
CA ILE A 376 -14.72 8.27 33.53
C ILE A 376 -15.38 9.08 32.40
N ASN A 377 -14.62 10.04 31.87
CA ASN A 377 -14.88 10.71 30.61
C ASN A 377 -14.79 9.69 29.45
N SER A 378 -15.78 8.81 29.31
CA SER A 378 -15.88 7.87 28.18
C SER A 378 -16.32 8.62 26.94
N VAL A 379 -15.71 8.30 25.80
CA VAL A 379 -16.11 8.85 24.50
C VAL A 379 -17.54 8.42 24.17
N MET A 380 -17.92 7.19 24.53
CA MET A 380 -19.24 6.62 24.27
C MET A 380 -20.29 6.96 25.34
N ALA A 381 -20.00 7.90 26.25
CA ALA A 381 -21.02 8.37 27.17
C ALA A 381 -22.17 9.05 26.41
N GLU A 382 -23.40 8.71 26.76
CA GLU A 382 -24.59 9.36 26.20
C GLU A 382 -24.55 10.85 26.53
N ALA A 383 -24.71 11.70 25.50
CA ALA A 383 -24.69 13.14 25.70
C ALA A 383 -25.83 13.53 26.67
N PRO A 384 -25.52 14.21 27.78
CA PRO A 384 -26.54 14.61 28.75
C PRO A 384 -27.45 15.70 28.16
N ASP A 385 -28.69 15.78 28.66
CA ASP A 385 -29.62 16.85 28.25
C ASP A 385 -29.03 18.24 28.53
N SER A 386 -29.18 19.16 27.56
CA SER A 386 -28.84 20.57 27.78
C SER A 386 -29.83 21.23 28.76
N PRO A 387 -29.39 22.06 29.72
CA PRO A 387 -28.01 22.52 29.95
C PRO A 387 -27.22 21.61 30.93
N HIS A 388 -26.08 21.10 30.47
CA HIS A 388 -25.14 20.28 31.25
C HIS A 388 -23.71 20.88 31.28
N PRO A 389 -22.93 20.75 32.38
CA PRO A 389 -21.60 21.34 32.48
C PRO A 389 -20.60 20.98 31.37
N VAL A 390 -20.73 19.80 30.75
CA VAL A 390 -19.88 19.36 29.63
C VAL A 390 -19.95 20.31 28.44
N PHE A 391 -21.10 20.96 28.24
CA PHE A 391 -21.32 21.92 27.16
C PHE A 391 -20.63 23.25 27.37
N THR A 392 -20.07 23.51 28.56
CA THR A 392 -19.43 24.82 28.86
C THR A 392 -18.00 24.67 29.38
N ASN A 393 -17.49 23.44 29.51
CA ASN A 393 -16.18 23.17 30.08
C ASN A 393 -15.40 22.14 29.26
N GLU A 394 -14.41 22.63 28.51
CA GLU A 394 -13.51 21.81 27.68
C GLU A 394 -12.79 20.69 28.45
N VAL A 395 -12.58 20.84 29.76
CA VAL A 395 -11.88 19.83 30.60
C VAL A 395 -12.72 18.58 30.80
N LEU A 396 -14.04 18.68 30.61
CA LEU A 396 -14.97 17.56 30.73
C LEU A 396 -15.14 16.77 29.43
N ILE A 397 -14.61 17.28 28.31
CA ILE A 397 -14.64 16.58 27.02
C ILE A 397 -13.57 15.48 27.04
N PRO A 398 -13.93 14.21 26.78
CA PRO A 398 -12.97 13.10 26.71
C PRO A 398 -11.82 13.38 25.75
N SER A 399 -10.59 13.09 26.18
CA SER A 399 -9.38 13.19 25.35
C SER A 399 -8.73 11.84 25.04
N GLU A 400 -9.34 10.74 25.48
CA GLU A 400 -9.03 9.36 25.09
C GLU A 400 -10.27 8.48 25.23
N TYR A 401 -10.34 7.37 24.48
CA TYR A 401 -11.28 6.31 24.82
C TYR A 401 -10.93 5.73 26.18
N SER A 402 -11.96 5.53 27.01
CA SER A 402 -11.81 4.87 28.31
C SER A 402 -11.38 3.41 28.16
N ASP A 403 -10.93 2.80 29.25
CA ASP A 403 -10.62 1.37 29.26
C ASP A 403 -11.86 0.52 28.93
N GLU A 404 -13.05 0.97 29.33
CA GLU A 404 -14.33 0.34 28.99
C GLU A 404 -14.65 0.46 27.50
N ASP A 405 -14.42 1.62 26.89
CA ASP A 405 -14.60 1.80 25.45
C ASP A 405 -13.64 0.88 24.68
N LYS A 406 -12.35 0.90 25.03
CA LYS A 406 -11.30 0.06 24.42
C LYS A 406 -11.60 -1.44 24.61
N ALA A 407 -12.15 -1.83 25.75
CA ALA A 407 -12.55 -3.20 26.01
C ALA A 407 -13.74 -3.63 25.14
N GLN A 408 -14.75 -2.76 24.95
CA GLN A 408 -15.86 -3.07 24.03
C GLN A 408 -15.41 -3.09 22.58
N MET A 409 -14.57 -2.15 22.14
CA MET A 409 -14.03 -2.17 20.77
C MET A 409 -13.27 -3.46 20.52
N ARG A 410 -12.52 -3.95 21.50
CA ARG A 410 -11.87 -5.24 21.37
C ARG A 410 -12.88 -6.36 21.17
N LEU A 411 -14.07 -6.33 21.77
CA LEU A 411 -15.06 -7.41 21.62
C LEU A 411 -15.73 -7.48 20.23
N HIS A 412 -15.54 -6.47 19.38
CA HIS A 412 -16.18 -6.33 18.08
C HIS A 412 -15.14 -6.37 16.95
#